data_AF-A0AAJ1TZ83-F1
#
_entry.id   AF-A0AAJ1TZ83-F1
#
_cell.length_a   1.000
_cell.length_b   1.000
_cell.length_c   1.000
_cell.angle_alpha   90.00
_cell.angle_beta   90.00
_cell.angle_gamma   90.00
#
_symmetry.space_group_name_H-M   'P 1'
#
loop_
_entity.id
_entity.type
_entity.pdbx_description
1 polymer ?
#
loop_
_entity_poly.entity_id
_entity_poly.type
_entity_poly.pdbx_seq_one_letter_code
_entity_poly.pdbx_strand_id
1 'polypeptide(L)'
;MSTTAPEPQRPPAGLRVGEYRLLTRLGEGGMGVVHLAQKPGGPRVALKVLRPHVVGDDEARARLAREVNSLSRVRSRRVAEIMDADPWAEIPYVATRYVPGLSLHDHVQEEGAIDERDIVHVASELCAALDAVHRVGVLHRDVKPSNVLMEGRNPILIDFGLARVADDPRLTHTGWLLGTPGYLAPEILHGEDASPAADVHALASTIAFAALGRAPFGRGPAMAVMDRVRRGEHDLEGVPARLRGPLERALDPDPRRRPTLTELRAWIDPDSLDGATRARVALTGAAAGTGAGAGAGADETDLAAAGAATAVLPAIEDPPLEGGTRVMPPEREPYQQPPPPPSPPPSPPPRPVARPVAPPVQPPYPPPQQLPQQVPQRDPRAAYPPPWPAPAPRRGAGARFRSGVLVLLLGSCVTAAGMLAPWVTAGVVAVLVCVLRAASLGASTRRERRERRGRAHWSDGPLAVLGFPWFLLLSFLGSVALVLWGVLLALSAGLLALALGLTTTVCLALGAGVLAVALWTGPGSSRLRGPVHAVVDPVADPALLWLVFAALLAATAGGTALAADAQGVSWAPAQDAPATPPAPDALWDDVRDAVLFWR
;
A
#
# COMPACT_ATOMS: atom_id res chain seq x y z
N MET A 1 5.01 11.06 -27.89
CA MET A 1 4.22 12.05 -27.12
C MET A 1 5.01 12.31 -25.85
N SER A 2 5.72 13.44 -25.79
CA SER A 2 6.59 13.81 -24.68
C SER A 2 5.75 14.13 -23.44
N THR A 3 5.99 13.42 -22.34
CA THR A 3 5.33 13.66 -21.06
C THR A 3 6.13 14.74 -20.33
N THR A 4 5.76 16.01 -20.53
CA THR A 4 6.35 17.13 -19.80
C THR A 4 6.02 16.99 -18.31
N ALA A 5 7.04 17.00 -17.44
CA ALA A 5 6.86 17.10 -16.00
C ALA A 5 5.98 18.32 -15.65
N PRO A 6 5.13 18.24 -14.61
CA PRO A 6 4.28 19.37 -14.26
C PRO A 6 5.13 20.56 -13.82
N GLU A 7 4.94 21.70 -14.49
CA GLU A 7 5.61 22.95 -14.17
C GLU A 7 5.34 23.34 -12.69
N PRO A 8 6.37 23.73 -11.91
CA PRO A 8 6.21 24.02 -10.49
C PRO A 8 5.26 25.21 -10.27
N GLN A 9 4.03 24.91 -9.83
CA GLN A 9 3.00 25.91 -9.61
C GLN A 9 3.29 26.74 -8.36
N ARG A 10 3.32 28.06 -8.54
CA ARG A 10 3.47 29.01 -7.46
C ARG A 10 2.17 29.03 -6.63
N PRO A 11 2.21 28.74 -5.31
CA PRO A 11 1.06 28.90 -4.44
C PRO A 11 0.58 30.36 -4.43
N PRO A 12 -0.70 30.62 -4.10
CA PRO A 12 -1.21 31.98 -3.95
C PRO A 12 -0.33 32.81 -3.01
N ALA A 13 -0.15 34.08 -3.34
CA ALA A 13 0.66 34.98 -2.53
C ALA A 13 0.14 35.01 -1.08
N GLY A 14 0.98 34.57 -0.13
CA GLY A 14 0.70 34.68 1.31
C GLY A 14 0.38 33.38 2.06
N LEU A 15 0.32 32.21 1.39
CA LEU A 15 0.09 30.95 2.10
C LEU A 15 1.27 30.62 3.04
N ARG A 16 0.97 30.39 4.33
CA ARG A 16 1.93 30.04 5.37
C ARG A 16 1.53 28.74 6.06
N VAL A 17 2.52 27.95 6.44
CA VAL A 17 2.37 26.77 7.30
C VAL A 17 3.40 26.90 8.42
N GLY A 18 2.94 27.02 9.66
CA GLY A 18 3.78 27.50 10.76
C GLY A 18 4.40 28.86 10.40
N GLU A 19 5.72 28.95 10.57
CA GLU A 19 6.50 30.16 10.23
C GLU A 19 6.95 30.21 8.76
N TYR A 20 6.70 29.15 7.98
CA TYR A 20 7.19 29.02 6.63
C TYR A 20 6.24 29.66 5.62
N ARG A 21 6.77 30.56 4.79
CA ARG A 21 6.09 31.01 3.58
C ARG A 21 6.29 29.99 2.48
N LEU A 22 5.19 29.50 1.88
CA LEU A 22 5.27 28.60 0.73
C LEU A 22 5.66 29.37 -0.53
N LEU A 23 6.70 28.91 -1.23
CA LEU A 23 7.27 29.57 -2.41
C LEU A 23 6.86 28.91 -3.72
N THR A 24 6.99 27.59 -3.80
CA THR A 24 6.52 26.77 -4.93
C THR A 24 6.17 25.37 -4.46
N ARG A 25 5.35 24.64 -5.22
CA ARG A 25 5.13 23.22 -4.98
C ARG A 25 6.21 22.40 -5.69
N LEU A 26 6.86 21.50 -4.95
CA LEU A 26 7.90 20.59 -5.46
C LEU A 26 7.32 19.23 -5.85
N GLY A 27 6.31 18.75 -5.13
CA GLY A 27 5.69 17.45 -5.41
C GLY A 27 4.43 17.20 -4.59
N GLU A 28 3.64 16.20 -4.98
CA GLU A 28 2.49 15.72 -4.22
C GLU A 28 2.47 14.19 -4.27
N GLY A 29 2.24 13.58 -3.12
CA GLY A 29 2.04 12.14 -2.99
C GLY A 29 0.84 11.81 -2.10
N GLY A 30 0.62 10.52 -1.89
CA GLY A 30 -0.44 10.03 -1.00
C GLY A 30 -0.33 10.58 0.43
N MET A 31 0.89 10.79 0.91
CA MET A 31 1.17 11.20 2.30
C MET A 31 1.06 12.71 2.53
N GLY A 32 1.09 13.54 1.48
CA GLY A 32 1.21 14.98 1.64
C GLY A 32 1.64 15.73 0.39
N VAL A 33 1.83 17.03 0.55
CA VAL A 33 2.35 17.92 -0.50
C VAL A 33 3.70 18.48 -0.02
N VAL A 34 4.71 18.43 -0.88
CA VAL A 34 6.02 18.99 -0.60
C VAL A 34 6.13 20.34 -1.28
N HIS A 35 6.47 21.36 -0.49
CA HIS A 35 6.64 22.73 -0.95
C HIS A 35 8.08 23.17 -0.74
N LEU A 36 8.61 23.95 -1.69
CA LEU A 36 9.73 24.82 -1.40
C LEU A 36 9.20 25.92 -0.49
N ALA A 37 9.78 26.09 0.69
CA ALA A 37 9.34 27.07 1.65
C ALA A 37 10.52 27.77 2.32
N GLN A 38 10.26 28.89 2.98
CA GLN A 38 11.31 29.67 3.66
C GLN A 38 10.73 30.41 4.88
N LYS A 39 11.42 30.34 6.02
CA LYS A 39 11.16 31.22 7.18
C LYS A 39 11.81 32.59 6.93
N PRO A 40 11.31 33.69 7.54
CA PRO A 40 11.97 34.99 7.48
C PRO A 40 13.45 34.88 7.87
N GLY A 41 14.36 35.31 6.98
CA GLY A 41 15.82 35.25 7.21
C GLY A 41 16.45 33.85 7.18
N GLY A 42 15.65 32.78 7.03
CA GLY A 42 16.14 31.39 7.02
C GLY A 42 16.49 30.86 5.63
N PRO A 43 17.15 29.69 5.54
CA PRO A 43 17.39 29.02 4.26
C PRO A 43 16.10 28.47 3.66
N ARG A 44 16.16 28.12 2.36
CA ARG A 44 15.07 27.40 1.70
C ARG A 44 15.01 25.95 2.19
N VAL A 45 13.81 25.46 2.40
CA VAL A 45 13.53 24.10 2.87
C VAL A 45 12.57 23.37 1.94
N ALA A 46 12.63 22.04 1.95
CA ALA A 46 11.56 21.20 1.46
C ALA A 46 10.59 20.94 2.63
N LEU A 47 9.44 21.61 2.61
CA LEU A 47 8.40 21.50 3.61
C LEU A 47 7.36 20.47 3.18
N LYS A 48 7.39 19.30 3.79
CA LYS A 48 6.38 18.26 3.59
C LYS A 48 5.20 18.52 4.52
N VAL A 49 4.10 18.98 3.94
CA VAL A 49 2.82 19.18 4.64
C VAL A 49 2.09 17.85 4.67
N LEU A 50 1.88 17.32 5.88
CA LEU A 50 1.26 16.02 6.09
C LEU A 50 -0.26 16.14 6.06
N ARG A 51 -0.94 15.18 5.40
CA ARG A 51 -2.41 15.19 5.39
C ARG A 51 -2.94 14.82 6.78
N PRO A 52 -4.05 15.43 7.26
CA PRO A 52 -4.57 15.15 8.61
C PRO A 52 -4.86 13.68 8.91
N HIS A 53 -5.21 12.87 7.89
CA HIS A 53 -5.45 11.44 8.05
C HIS A 53 -4.17 10.60 8.18
N VAL A 54 -3.01 11.12 7.76
CA VAL A 54 -1.69 10.46 7.88
C VAL A 54 -1.11 10.63 9.29
N VAL A 55 -1.48 11.74 9.94
CA VAL A 55 -1.03 12.06 11.30
C VAL A 55 -1.98 11.49 12.35
N GLY A 56 -3.15 10.99 11.93
CA GLY A 56 -4.05 10.19 12.75
C GLY A 56 -4.52 10.89 14.03
N ASP A 57 -4.58 10.09 15.10
CA ASP A 57 -4.87 10.50 16.47
C ASP A 57 -3.63 11.01 17.22
N ASP A 58 -3.78 11.35 18.50
CA ASP A 58 -2.69 11.85 19.33
C ASP A 58 -1.56 10.81 19.50
N GLU A 59 -1.87 9.52 19.38
CA GLU A 59 -0.87 8.45 19.46
C GLU A 59 0.02 8.41 18.21
N ALA A 60 -0.58 8.54 17.02
CA ALA A 60 0.13 8.68 15.76
C ALA A 60 0.99 9.95 15.72
N ARG A 61 0.49 11.07 16.26
CA ARG A 61 1.29 12.31 16.47
C ARG A 61 2.47 12.10 17.39
N ALA A 62 2.27 11.41 18.52
CA ALA A 62 3.34 11.11 19.47
C ALA A 62 4.40 10.17 18.88
N ARG A 63 4.02 9.19 18.06
CA ARG A 63 4.96 8.34 17.30
C ARG A 63 5.76 9.16 16.30
N LEU A 64 5.09 9.98 15.49
CA LEU A 64 5.74 10.87 14.52
C LEU A 64 6.73 11.81 15.21
N ALA A 65 6.35 12.42 16.34
CA ALA A 65 7.23 13.29 17.11
C ALA A 65 8.49 12.58 17.64
N ARG A 66 8.34 11.35 18.13
CA ARG A 66 9.49 10.53 18.57
C ARG A 66 10.44 10.23 17.41
N GLU A 67 9.91 9.86 16.26
CA GLU A 67 10.72 9.52 15.08
C GLU A 67 11.44 10.74 14.51
N VAL A 68 10.75 11.86 14.39
CA VAL A 68 11.32 13.15 13.98
C VAL A 68 12.46 13.55 14.91
N ASN A 69 12.28 13.39 16.24
CA ASN A 69 13.33 13.68 17.21
C ASN A 69 14.53 12.74 17.09
N SER A 70 14.33 11.48 16.73
CA SER A 70 15.45 10.56 16.46
C SER A 70 16.19 10.94 15.18
N LEU A 71 15.46 11.23 14.10
CA LEU A 71 16.01 11.58 12.80
C LEU A 71 16.68 12.95 12.76
N SER A 72 16.28 13.91 13.61
CA SER A 72 16.95 15.22 13.72
C SER A 72 18.40 15.12 14.21
N ARG A 73 18.79 13.97 14.78
CA ARG A 73 20.16 13.66 15.21
C ARG A 73 21.03 13.13 14.07
N VAL A 74 20.47 12.78 12.92
CA VAL A 74 21.24 12.32 11.77
C VAL A 74 22.04 13.50 11.22
N ARG A 75 23.37 13.35 11.21
CA ARG A 75 24.31 14.28 10.57
C ARG A 75 25.01 13.57 9.43
N SER A 76 24.66 13.93 8.20
CA SER A 76 25.27 13.34 7.01
C SER A 76 25.05 14.25 5.81
N ARG A 77 26.12 14.49 5.05
CA ARG A 77 26.04 15.25 3.79
C ARG A 77 25.19 14.56 2.74
N ARG A 78 24.93 13.26 2.88
CA ARG A 78 24.17 12.42 1.93
C ARG A 78 22.72 12.20 2.33
N VAL A 79 22.25 12.91 3.36
CA VAL A 79 20.90 12.81 3.90
C VAL A 79 20.31 14.22 3.92
N ALA A 80 19.07 14.40 3.49
CA ALA A 80 18.39 15.67 3.66
C ALA A 80 17.96 15.84 5.13
N GLU A 81 18.81 16.52 5.90
CA GLU A 81 18.63 16.71 7.34
C GLU A 81 17.29 17.40 7.67
N ILE A 82 16.66 16.95 8.75
CA ILE A 82 15.47 17.61 9.31
C ILE A 82 15.91 18.91 9.98
N MET A 83 15.33 20.02 9.55
CA MET A 83 15.63 21.36 10.03
C MET A 83 14.60 21.85 11.05
N ASP A 84 13.34 21.47 10.85
CA ASP A 84 12.22 21.81 11.73
C ASP A 84 11.09 20.80 11.51
N ALA A 85 10.23 20.62 12.48
CA ALA A 85 9.03 19.80 12.35
C ALA A 85 8.06 20.12 13.47
N ASP A 86 6.78 20.19 13.13
CA ASP A 86 5.72 20.35 14.12
C ASP A 86 4.58 19.36 13.80
N PRO A 87 4.58 18.19 14.46
CA PRO A 87 3.49 17.23 14.38
C PRO A 87 2.19 17.70 15.04
N TRP A 88 2.23 18.75 15.87
CA TRP A 88 1.10 19.25 16.66
C TRP A 88 0.48 20.52 16.09
N ALA A 89 1.13 21.16 15.13
CA ALA A 89 0.59 22.27 14.35
C ALA A 89 -0.80 21.94 13.78
N GLU A 90 -1.59 23.00 13.58
CA GLU A 90 -2.90 22.91 12.91
C GLU A 90 -2.80 22.17 11.57
N ILE A 91 -1.71 22.45 10.84
CA ILE A 91 -1.29 21.73 9.65
C ILE A 91 0.08 21.10 9.97
N PRO A 92 0.14 19.80 10.28
CA PRO A 92 1.39 19.13 10.63
C PRO A 92 2.39 19.17 9.47
N TYR A 93 3.65 19.40 9.79
CA TYR A 93 4.69 19.50 8.77
C TYR A 93 6.04 18.96 9.25
N VAL A 94 6.87 18.60 8.27
CA VAL A 94 8.29 18.30 8.45
C VAL A 94 9.07 19.12 7.42
N ALA A 95 10.04 19.90 7.87
CA ALA A 95 10.92 20.70 7.04
C ALA A 95 12.31 20.05 6.98
N THR A 96 12.76 19.71 5.78
CA THR A 96 14.11 19.21 5.54
C THR A 96 14.92 20.18 4.70
N ARG A 97 16.24 20.00 4.68
CA ARG A 97 17.14 20.71 3.77
C ARG A 97 16.61 20.60 2.34
N TYR A 98 16.45 21.74 1.67
CA TYR A 98 16.16 21.73 0.24
C TYR A 98 17.41 21.28 -0.54
N VAL A 99 17.23 20.30 -1.42
CA VAL A 99 18.28 19.79 -2.31
C VAL A 99 17.90 20.18 -3.74
N PRO A 100 18.68 21.02 -4.42
CA PRO A 100 18.50 21.26 -5.85
C PRO A 100 19.01 20.04 -6.64
N GLY A 101 18.11 19.33 -7.30
CA GLY A 101 18.46 18.16 -8.10
C GLY A 101 17.25 17.41 -8.62
N LEU A 102 17.46 16.60 -9.67
CA LEU A 102 16.46 15.63 -10.14
C LEU A 102 16.39 14.46 -9.18
N SER A 103 15.25 13.77 -9.13
CA SER A 103 15.25 12.46 -8.48
C SER A 103 16.10 11.47 -9.29
N LEU A 104 16.66 10.45 -8.66
CA LEU A 104 17.42 9.40 -9.33
C LEU A 104 16.53 8.68 -10.37
N HIS A 105 15.22 8.61 -10.11
CA HIS A 105 14.26 8.15 -11.11
C HIS A 105 14.28 9.04 -12.36
N ASP A 106 14.09 10.34 -12.19
CA ASP A 106 13.97 11.29 -13.30
C ASP A 106 15.30 11.45 -14.04
N HIS A 107 16.42 11.54 -13.31
CA HIS A 107 17.77 11.54 -13.87
C HIS A 107 18.00 10.33 -14.78
N VAL A 108 17.61 9.13 -14.35
CA VAL A 108 17.75 7.92 -15.17
C VAL A 108 16.78 7.90 -16.36
N GLN A 109 15.59 8.50 -16.24
CA GLN A 109 14.68 8.62 -17.38
C GLN A 109 15.15 9.65 -18.42
N GLU A 110 15.80 10.73 -17.98
CA GLU A 110 16.24 11.82 -18.85
C GLU A 110 17.63 11.57 -19.46
N GLU A 111 18.56 11.05 -18.67
CA GLU A 111 19.98 10.90 -19.04
C GLU A 111 20.39 9.43 -19.29
N GLY A 112 19.54 8.47 -18.91
CA GLY A 112 19.82 7.03 -19.02
C GLY A 112 20.46 6.44 -17.76
N ALA A 113 20.92 5.19 -17.86
CA ALA A 113 21.58 4.53 -16.75
C ALA A 113 22.87 5.25 -16.34
N ILE A 114 23.16 5.27 -15.03
CA ILE A 114 24.41 5.85 -14.51
C ILE A 114 25.58 4.98 -14.97
N ASP A 115 26.64 5.61 -15.48
CA ASP A 115 27.81 4.92 -15.99
C ASP A 115 28.58 4.17 -14.89
N GLU A 116 29.38 3.19 -15.30
CA GLU A 116 30.08 2.27 -14.40
C GLU A 116 30.98 2.97 -13.37
N ARG A 117 31.59 4.10 -13.70
CA ARG A 117 32.47 4.81 -12.76
C ARG A 117 31.67 5.53 -11.67
N ASP A 118 30.56 6.15 -12.05
CA ASP A 118 29.74 6.93 -11.11
C ASP A 118 28.81 6.05 -10.27
N ILE A 119 28.33 4.92 -10.80
CA ILE A 119 27.40 4.07 -10.05
C ILE A 119 28.04 3.44 -8.80
N VAL A 120 29.34 3.13 -8.83
CA VAL A 120 30.08 2.65 -7.65
C VAL A 120 30.14 3.72 -6.57
N HIS A 121 30.39 4.98 -6.95
CA HIS A 121 30.36 6.11 -6.03
C HIS A 121 28.96 6.30 -5.44
N VAL A 122 27.92 6.32 -6.30
CA VAL A 122 26.52 6.46 -5.87
C VAL A 122 26.11 5.36 -4.90
N ALA A 123 26.47 4.12 -5.19
CA ALA A 123 26.18 2.97 -4.33
C ALA A 123 26.87 3.08 -2.96
N SER A 124 28.15 3.45 -2.92
CA SER A 124 28.90 3.64 -1.67
C SER A 124 28.32 4.77 -0.81
N GLU A 125 27.99 5.91 -1.43
CA GLU A 125 27.41 7.07 -0.74
C GLU A 125 26.00 6.81 -0.22
N LEU A 126 25.18 6.05 -0.94
CA LEU A 126 23.86 5.64 -0.46
C LEU A 126 23.95 4.64 0.70
N CYS A 127 24.92 3.71 0.68
CA CYS A 127 25.18 2.84 1.83
C CYS A 127 25.55 3.67 3.06
N ALA A 128 26.43 4.67 2.90
CA ALA A 128 26.82 5.57 3.98
C ALA A 128 25.67 6.45 4.49
N ALA A 129 24.80 6.91 3.58
CA ALA A 129 23.61 7.69 3.93
C ALA A 129 22.65 6.87 4.80
N LEU A 130 22.36 5.63 4.39
CA LEU A 130 21.42 4.75 5.08
C LEU A 130 21.99 4.24 6.41
N ASP A 131 23.30 3.96 6.48
CA ASP A 131 23.99 3.62 7.72
C ASP A 131 23.89 4.76 8.75
N ALA A 132 24.05 6.01 8.30
CA ALA A 132 23.90 7.17 9.19
C ALA A 132 22.48 7.29 9.78
N VAL A 133 21.46 6.85 9.05
CA VAL A 133 20.07 6.77 9.55
C VAL A 133 19.91 5.61 10.54
N HIS A 134 20.44 4.43 10.23
CA HIS A 134 20.35 3.26 11.11
C HIS A 134 21.05 3.48 12.46
N ARG A 135 22.17 4.21 12.48
CA ARG A 135 22.90 4.54 13.73
C ARG A 135 22.11 5.36 14.74
N VAL A 136 21.08 6.10 14.33
CA VAL A 136 20.19 6.82 15.27
C VAL A 136 18.98 5.99 15.71
N GLY A 137 18.96 4.69 15.36
CA GLY A 137 17.90 3.74 15.73
C GLY A 137 16.65 3.83 14.85
N VAL A 138 16.75 4.38 13.65
CA VAL A 138 15.62 4.60 12.73
C VAL A 138 15.84 3.84 11.43
N LEU A 139 14.76 3.28 10.88
CA LEU A 139 14.73 2.67 9.54
C LEU A 139 14.16 3.66 8.53
N HIS A 140 14.66 3.66 7.29
CA HIS A 140 14.14 4.52 6.24
C HIS A 140 12.78 4.06 5.72
N ARG A 141 12.60 2.74 5.52
CA ARG A 141 11.36 2.06 5.10
C ARG A 141 10.83 2.40 3.71
N ASP A 142 11.29 3.49 3.07
CA ASP A 142 10.85 3.92 1.72
C ASP A 142 12.02 4.17 0.74
N VAL A 143 13.10 3.40 0.80
CA VAL A 143 14.22 3.60 -0.14
C VAL A 143 13.77 3.22 -1.56
N LYS A 144 13.85 4.16 -2.49
CA LYS A 144 13.50 3.99 -3.92
C LYS A 144 14.10 5.13 -4.75
N PRO A 145 14.21 5.00 -6.08
CA PRO A 145 14.82 6.03 -6.93
C PRO A 145 14.16 7.42 -6.83
N SER A 146 12.85 7.52 -6.59
CA SER A 146 12.20 8.83 -6.42
C SER A 146 12.47 9.50 -5.07
N ASN A 147 13.06 8.78 -4.11
CA ASN A 147 13.47 9.28 -2.80
C ASN A 147 14.99 9.48 -2.69
N VAL A 148 15.70 9.46 -3.81
CA VAL A 148 17.11 9.84 -3.91
C VAL A 148 17.19 11.03 -4.86
N LEU A 149 17.74 12.16 -4.42
CA LEU A 149 17.97 13.33 -5.27
C LEU A 149 19.44 13.37 -5.71
N MET A 150 19.67 13.69 -6.97
CA MET A 150 21.00 13.79 -7.56
C MET A 150 21.44 15.27 -7.60
N GLU A 151 22.37 15.65 -6.73
CA GLU A 151 23.01 16.97 -6.72
C GLU A 151 24.36 16.88 -7.44
N GLY A 152 24.32 16.96 -8.78
CA GLY A 152 25.43 16.55 -9.63
C GLY A 152 25.67 15.04 -9.50
N ARG A 153 26.90 14.63 -9.17
CA ARG A 153 27.26 13.21 -8.95
C ARG A 153 26.89 12.69 -7.55
N ASN A 154 26.35 13.54 -6.69
CA ASN A 154 26.14 13.23 -5.29
C ASN A 154 24.70 12.77 -5.04
N PRO A 155 24.48 11.53 -4.59
CA PRO A 155 23.15 11.09 -4.18
C PRO A 155 22.81 11.62 -2.78
N ILE A 156 21.63 12.17 -2.64
CA ILE A 156 21.08 12.65 -1.37
C ILE A 156 19.79 11.88 -1.08
N LEU A 157 19.78 11.13 0.01
CA LEU A 157 18.60 10.40 0.48
C LEU A 157 17.60 11.37 1.11
N ILE A 158 16.35 11.28 0.68
CA ILE A 158 15.24 12.12 1.13
C ILE A 158 14.05 11.28 1.58
N ASP A 159 13.09 11.94 2.23
CA ASP A 159 11.77 11.40 2.55
C ASP A 159 11.80 10.06 3.31
N PHE A 160 12.39 10.08 4.50
CA PHE A 160 12.29 8.99 5.48
C PHE A 160 10.82 8.65 5.70
N GLY A 161 10.48 7.38 5.81
CA GLY A 161 9.12 6.84 5.98
C GLY A 161 8.41 7.24 7.28
N LEU A 162 8.57 8.48 7.75
CA LEU A 162 7.96 9.13 8.91
C LEU A 162 6.45 8.91 9.00
N ALA A 163 5.76 8.86 7.86
CA ALA A 163 4.33 8.55 7.81
C ALA A 163 4.02 7.07 8.09
N ARG A 164 4.87 6.13 7.65
CA ARG A 164 4.73 4.70 7.98
C ARG A 164 4.90 4.44 9.48
N VAL A 165 5.63 5.30 10.18
CA VAL A 165 5.82 5.24 11.64
C VAL A 165 4.59 5.77 12.39
N ALA A 166 3.87 6.73 11.80
CA ALA A 166 2.61 7.24 12.37
C ALA A 166 1.47 6.21 12.27
N ASP A 167 1.51 5.32 11.26
CA ASP A 167 0.37 4.48 10.84
C ASP A 167 0.22 3.08 11.49
N ASP A 168 1.13 2.57 12.35
CA ASP A 168 1.05 1.12 12.68
C ASP A 168 0.49 0.77 14.08
N PRO A 169 -0.53 -0.12 14.10
CA PRO A 169 -0.37 -1.35 14.88
C PRO A 169 -0.56 -2.68 14.10
N ARG A 170 -1.04 -2.68 12.86
CA ARG A 170 -1.21 -3.89 11.99
C ARG A 170 -1.28 -3.50 10.51
N LEU A 171 -0.14 -3.43 9.84
CA LEU A 171 0.07 -3.10 8.41
C LEU A 171 -0.72 -3.94 7.36
N THR A 172 -1.66 -4.81 7.76
CA THR A 172 -2.47 -5.69 6.92
C THR A 172 -3.94 -5.25 6.72
N HIS A 173 -4.44 -4.26 7.46
CA HIS A 173 -5.90 -4.03 7.54
C HIS A 173 -6.53 -3.20 6.42
N THR A 174 -5.76 -2.57 5.52
CA THR A 174 -6.33 -1.66 4.51
C THR A 174 -6.21 -2.13 3.06
N GLY A 175 -5.49 -3.23 2.76
CA GLY A 175 -5.30 -3.69 1.38
C GLY A 175 -4.61 -2.66 0.47
N TRP A 176 -4.07 -1.58 1.05
CA TRP A 176 -3.23 -0.61 0.38
C TRP A 176 -1.79 -1.01 0.65
N LEU A 177 -1.20 -1.78 -0.26
CA LEU A 177 0.24 -1.99 -0.22
C LEU A 177 0.91 -0.62 -0.45
N LEU A 178 1.34 0.01 0.64
CA LEU A 178 1.94 1.34 0.61
C LEU A 178 3.39 1.18 0.15
N GLY A 179 3.63 1.15 -1.15
CA GLY A 179 4.98 1.10 -1.72
C GLY A 179 4.97 0.81 -3.22
N THR A 180 6.09 1.11 -3.88
CA THR A 180 6.30 0.65 -5.26
C THR A 180 6.77 -0.80 -5.19
N PRO A 181 6.00 -1.78 -5.70
CA PRO A 181 6.15 -3.20 -5.34
C PRO A 181 7.56 -3.79 -5.52
N GLY A 182 8.32 -3.30 -6.51
CA GLY A 182 9.66 -3.79 -6.84
C GLY A 182 10.79 -3.30 -5.93
N TYR A 183 10.48 -2.54 -4.88
CA TYR A 183 11.47 -2.08 -3.89
C TYR A 183 11.13 -2.54 -2.46
N LEU A 184 9.97 -3.16 -2.27
CA LEU A 184 9.57 -3.70 -0.97
C LEU A 184 10.27 -5.04 -0.75
N ALA A 185 10.86 -5.24 0.43
CA ALA A 185 11.49 -6.51 0.75
C ALA A 185 10.46 -7.64 0.92
N PRO A 186 10.79 -8.90 0.59
CA PRO A 186 9.89 -10.06 0.70
C PRO A 186 9.20 -10.22 2.06
N GLU A 187 9.91 -10.01 3.16
CA GLU A 187 9.37 -10.08 4.52
C GLU A 187 8.24 -9.05 4.75
N ILE A 188 8.36 -7.85 4.18
CA ILE A 188 7.30 -6.82 4.24
C ILE A 188 6.07 -7.26 3.45
N LEU A 189 6.28 -7.97 2.33
CA LEU A 189 5.18 -8.53 1.53
C LEU A 189 4.46 -9.67 2.25
N HIS A 190 5.11 -10.34 3.21
CA HIS A 190 4.50 -11.31 4.11
C HIS A 190 3.81 -10.66 5.32
N GLY A 191 3.94 -9.34 5.48
CA GLY A 191 3.38 -8.61 6.62
C GLY A 191 4.24 -8.70 7.88
N GLU A 192 5.52 -9.09 7.75
CA GLU A 192 6.50 -9.04 8.84
C GLU A 192 7.00 -7.61 9.07
N ASP A 193 7.58 -7.38 10.25
CA ASP A 193 8.12 -6.08 10.62
C ASP A 193 9.35 -5.69 9.79
N ALA A 194 9.46 -4.40 9.47
CA ALA A 194 10.63 -3.88 8.78
C ALA A 194 11.88 -3.98 9.67
N SER A 195 12.95 -4.55 9.09
CA SER A 195 14.26 -4.67 9.70
C SER A 195 15.31 -3.86 8.91
N PRO A 196 16.54 -3.67 9.44
CA PRO A 196 17.64 -3.11 8.66
C PRO A 196 17.88 -3.84 7.33
N ALA A 197 17.64 -5.16 7.28
CA ALA A 197 17.78 -5.97 6.06
C ALA A 197 16.73 -5.62 4.98
N ALA A 198 15.56 -5.10 5.37
CA ALA A 198 14.55 -4.64 4.42
C ALA A 198 15.03 -3.37 3.68
N ASP A 199 15.67 -2.46 4.41
CA ASP A 199 16.29 -1.25 3.85
C ASP A 199 17.46 -1.58 2.92
N VAL A 200 18.25 -2.62 3.24
CA VAL A 200 19.32 -3.15 2.36
C VAL A 200 18.74 -3.65 1.03
N HIS A 201 17.65 -4.41 1.06
CA HIS A 201 16.97 -4.89 -0.16
C HIS A 201 16.46 -3.73 -1.03
N ALA A 202 15.82 -2.75 -0.41
CA ALA A 202 15.29 -1.57 -1.08
C ALA A 202 16.41 -0.70 -1.70
N LEU A 203 17.53 -0.57 -0.97
CA LEU A 203 18.74 0.09 -1.46
C LEU A 203 19.36 -0.65 -2.66
N ALA A 204 19.52 -1.96 -2.56
CA ALA A 204 20.07 -2.77 -3.66
C ALA A 204 19.21 -2.69 -4.92
N SER A 205 17.89 -2.72 -4.76
CA SER A 205 16.93 -2.52 -5.86
C SER A 205 17.06 -1.14 -6.51
N THR A 206 17.31 -0.12 -5.70
CA THR A 206 17.53 1.27 -6.15
C THR A 206 18.84 1.43 -6.92
N ILE A 207 19.93 0.83 -6.43
CA ILE A 207 21.23 0.83 -7.11
C ILE A 207 21.14 0.06 -8.43
N ALA A 208 20.50 -1.12 -8.43
CA ALA A 208 20.30 -1.89 -9.65
C ALA A 208 19.51 -1.11 -10.70
N PHE A 209 18.43 -0.41 -10.30
CA PHE A 209 17.69 0.46 -11.21
C PHE A 209 18.57 1.54 -11.83
N ALA A 210 19.41 2.20 -11.03
CA ALA A 210 20.31 3.24 -11.50
C ALA A 210 21.37 2.71 -12.48
N ALA A 211 21.90 1.51 -12.22
CA ALA A 211 22.87 0.85 -13.09
C ALA A 211 22.27 0.35 -14.41
N LEU A 212 21.00 -0.07 -14.40
CA LEU A 212 20.36 -0.75 -15.53
C LEU A 212 19.48 0.17 -16.39
N GLY A 213 19.01 1.29 -15.84
CA GLY A 213 17.95 2.11 -16.46
C GLY A 213 16.55 1.46 -16.43
N ARG A 214 16.42 0.29 -15.79
CA ARG A 214 15.21 -0.52 -15.70
C ARG A 214 15.12 -1.17 -14.33
N ALA A 215 13.89 -1.43 -13.85
CA ALA A 215 13.69 -2.06 -12.55
C ALA A 215 14.18 -3.53 -12.56
N PRO A 216 14.90 -4.00 -11.52
CA PRO A 216 15.50 -5.34 -11.49
C PRO A 216 14.45 -6.46 -11.45
N PHE A 217 13.27 -6.20 -10.90
CA PHE A 217 12.14 -7.13 -10.89
C PHE A 217 11.17 -6.92 -12.08
N GLY A 218 11.62 -6.25 -13.14
CA GLY A 218 10.85 -6.02 -14.35
C GLY A 218 9.62 -5.10 -14.20
N ARG A 219 8.74 -5.13 -15.20
CA ARG A 219 7.48 -4.35 -15.25
C ARG A 219 6.26 -5.29 -15.23
N GLY A 220 5.06 -4.73 -15.09
CA GLY A 220 3.80 -5.48 -15.17
C GLY A 220 2.85 -5.19 -14.00
N PRO A 221 1.76 -5.97 -13.87
CA PRO A 221 0.83 -5.86 -12.75
C PRO A 221 1.56 -5.98 -11.40
N ALA A 222 1.11 -5.22 -10.41
CA ALA A 222 1.77 -5.14 -9.10
C ALA A 222 1.99 -6.53 -8.46
N MET A 223 0.99 -7.41 -8.54
CA MET A 223 1.08 -8.78 -8.01
C MET A 223 2.17 -9.62 -8.67
N ALA A 224 2.39 -9.45 -9.98
CA ALA A 224 3.44 -10.19 -10.70
C ALA A 224 4.84 -9.73 -10.30
N VAL A 225 5.01 -8.42 -10.04
CA VAL A 225 6.27 -7.87 -9.52
C VAL A 225 6.53 -8.38 -8.10
N MET A 226 5.52 -8.35 -7.22
CA MET A 226 5.64 -8.88 -5.85
C MET A 226 5.98 -10.37 -5.82
N ASP A 227 5.43 -11.15 -6.74
CA ASP A 227 5.70 -12.58 -6.83
C ASP A 227 7.16 -12.85 -7.25
N ARG A 228 7.69 -12.09 -8.21
CA ARG A 228 9.13 -12.13 -8.55
C ARG A 228 10.01 -11.71 -7.39
N VAL A 229 9.65 -10.64 -6.68
CA VAL A 229 10.36 -10.19 -5.47
C VAL A 229 10.40 -11.30 -4.43
N ARG A 230 9.26 -11.95 -4.12
CA ARG A 230 9.18 -13.07 -3.17
C ARG A 230 10.06 -14.26 -3.57
N ARG A 231 10.13 -14.55 -4.87
CA ARG A 231 10.96 -15.64 -5.42
C ARG A 231 12.44 -15.25 -5.59
N GLY A 232 12.81 -13.99 -5.36
CA GLY A 232 14.16 -13.50 -5.62
C GLY A 232 14.51 -13.42 -7.10
N GLU A 233 13.51 -13.43 -7.98
CA GLU A 233 13.70 -13.42 -9.44
C GLU A 233 13.97 -11.99 -9.93
N HIS A 234 15.23 -11.61 -9.88
CA HIS A 234 15.73 -10.33 -10.37
C HIS A 234 16.65 -10.51 -11.59
N ASP A 235 16.68 -9.50 -12.44
CA ASP A 235 17.59 -9.42 -13.58
C ASP A 235 18.62 -8.32 -13.33
N LEU A 236 19.89 -8.74 -13.17
CA LEU A 236 21.06 -7.88 -13.01
C LEU A 236 21.98 -7.94 -14.24
N GLU A 237 21.48 -8.42 -15.38
CA GLU A 237 22.20 -8.40 -16.64
C GLU A 237 22.41 -6.94 -17.10
N GLY A 238 23.67 -6.54 -17.24
CA GLY A 238 24.09 -5.16 -17.53
C GLY A 238 24.60 -4.39 -16.31
N VAL A 239 24.41 -4.89 -15.08
CA VAL A 239 25.06 -4.30 -13.89
C VAL A 239 26.57 -4.51 -13.98
N PRO A 240 27.42 -3.50 -13.65
CA PRO A 240 28.87 -3.67 -13.56
C PRO A 240 29.29 -4.89 -12.74
N ALA A 241 30.31 -5.61 -13.20
CA ALA A 241 30.74 -6.87 -12.59
C ALA A 241 31.07 -6.73 -11.09
N ARG A 242 31.60 -5.57 -10.70
CA ARG A 242 31.94 -5.24 -9.31
C ARG A 242 30.72 -5.14 -8.39
N LEU A 243 29.56 -4.74 -8.92
CA LEU A 243 28.33 -4.58 -8.14
C LEU A 243 27.43 -5.81 -8.19
N ARG A 244 27.56 -6.67 -9.21
CA ARG A 244 26.63 -7.79 -9.43
C ARG A 244 26.52 -8.73 -8.22
N GLY A 245 27.65 -9.29 -7.75
CA GLY A 245 27.65 -10.20 -6.60
C GLY A 245 27.16 -9.55 -5.29
N PRO A 246 27.63 -8.35 -4.93
CA PRO A 246 27.10 -7.62 -3.78
C PRO A 246 25.60 -7.35 -3.84
N LEU A 247 25.07 -6.94 -5.00
CA LEU A 247 23.64 -6.66 -5.18
C LEU A 247 22.81 -7.95 -5.16
N GLU A 248 23.28 -9.03 -5.78
CA GLU A 248 22.63 -10.35 -5.73
C GLU A 248 22.49 -10.83 -4.28
N ARG A 249 23.55 -10.69 -3.47
CA ARG A 249 23.51 -11.00 -2.04
C ARG A 249 22.52 -10.12 -1.26
N ALA A 250 22.47 -8.84 -1.57
CA ALA A 250 21.58 -7.88 -0.93
C ALA A 250 20.10 -8.03 -1.34
N LEU A 251 19.84 -8.68 -2.48
CA LEU A 251 18.50 -8.99 -2.98
C LEU A 251 18.02 -10.41 -2.61
N ASP A 252 18.77 -11.15 -1.78
CA ASP A 252 18.39 -12.49 -1.31
C ASP A 252 17.00 -12.46 -0.63
N PRO A 253 16.09 -13.39 -0.97
CA PRO A 253 14.79 -13.46 -0.33
C PRO A 253 14.82 -13.60 1.19
N ASP A 254 15.82 -14.33 1.75
CA ASP A 254 15.97 -14.48 3.19
C ASP A 254 16.71 -13.25 3.77
N PRO A 255 16.09 -12.46 4.66
CA PRO A 255 16.71 -11.27 5.23
C PRO A 255 18.00 -11.58 6.02
N ARG A 256 18.14 -12.78 6.61
CA ARG A 256 19.33 -13.18 7.38
C ARG A 256 20.55 -13.44 6.51
N ARG A 257 20.32 -13.62 5.22
CA ARG A 257 21.35 -13.87 4.23
C ARG A 257 21.89 -12.54 3.68
N ARG A 258 21.14 -11.44 3.75
CA ARG A 258 21.60 -10.15 3.25
C ARG A 258 22.77 -9.60 4.08
N PRO A 259 23.73 -8.90 3.46
CA PRO A 259 24.80 -8.24 4.18
C PRO A 259 24.27 -7.05 4.98
N THR A 260 25.02 -6.65 5.99
CA THR A 260 24.87 -5.34 6.61
C THR A 260 25.28 -4.22 5.64
N LEU A 261 24.85 -2.98 5.90
CA LEU A 261 25.26 -1.82 5.08
C LEU A 261 26.77 -1.58 5.11
N THR A 262 27.43 -1.87 6.23
CA THR A 262 28.87 -1.77 6.38
C THR A 262 29.59 -2.79 5.50
N GLU A 263 29.14 -4.05 5.51
CA GLU A 263 29.70 -5.10 4.65
C GLU A 263 29.43 -4.81 3.17
N LEU A 264 28.19 -4.44 2.82
CA LEU A 264 27.82 -4.10 1.45
C LEU A 264 28.69 -2.97 0.90
N ARG A 265 28.90 -1.90 1.69
CA ARG A 265 29.79 -0.80 1.33
C ARG A 265 31.23 -1.26 1.15
N ALA A 266 31.75 -2.09 2.05
CA ALA A 266 33.10 -2.62 1.96
C ALA A 266 33.32 -3.49 0.71
N TRP A 267 32.29 -4.24 0.27
CA TRP A 267 32.35 -5.01 -0.97
C TRP A 267 32.31 -4.12 -2.23
N ILE A 268 31.66 -2.96 -2.14
CA ILE A 268 31.50 -1.98 -3.23
C ILE A 268 32.69 -1.02 -3.35
N ASP A 269 33.47 -0.81 -2.30
CA ASP A 269 34.55 0.20 -2.26
C ASP A 269 35.77 -0.19 -3.13
N PRO A 270 36.21 0.66 -4.08
CA PRO A 270 37.40 0.44 -4.91
C PRO A 270 38.68 0.19 -4.10
N ASP A 271 38.85 0.87 -2.97
CA ASP A 271 40.11 0.91 -2.20
C ASP A 271 40.16 -0.15 -1.09
N SER A 272 39.06 -0.86 -0.84
CA SER A 272 39.10 -2.07 -0.01
C SER A 272 39.88 -3.13 -0.78
N LEU A 273 41.16 -3.30 -0.41
CA LEU A 273 41.95 -4.52 -0.66
C LEU A 273 40.98 -5.73 -0.56
N ASP A 274 40.82 -6.53 -1.61
CA ASP A 274 39.98 -7.73 -1.66
C ASP A 274 38.44 -7.60 -1.89
N GLY A 275 37.88 -6.51 -2.41
CA GLY A 275 36.42 -6.43 -2.67
C GLY A 275 35.85 -7.59 -3.53
N ALA A 276 36.55 -7.95 -4.62
CA ALA A 276 36.15 -9.07 -5.48
C ALA A 276 36.48 -10.46 -4.90
N THR A 277 37.58 -10.57 -4.15
CA THR A 277 38.03 -11.83 -3.53
C THR A 277 37.17 -12.20 -2.33
N ARG A 278 36.80 -11.23 -1.46
CA ARG A 278 35.88 -11.47 -0.34
C ARG A 278 34.45 -11.73 -0.79
N ALA A 279 33.96 -11.06 -1.83
CA ALA A 279 32.67 -11.39 -2.41
C ALA A 279 32.66 -12.85 -2.90
N ARG A 280 33.72 -13.30 -3.60
CA ARG A 280 33.85 -14.70 -4.02
C ARG A 280 33.97 -15.69 -2.86
N VAL A 281 34.76 -15.38 -1.83
CA VAL A 281 34.96 -16.24 -0.65
C VAL A 281 33.68 -16.35 0.19
N ALA A 282 32.94 -15.25 0.37
CA ALA A 282 31.64 -15.25 1.03
C ALA A 282 30.58 -16.03 0.22
N LEU A 283 30.62 -15.97 -1.11
CA LEU A 283 29.75 -16.75 -2.00
C LEU A 283 30.05 -18.26 -1.95
N THR A 284 31.30 -18.67 -1.72
CA THR A 284 31.67 -20.09 -1.60
C THR A 284 31.58 -20.67 -0.18
N GLY A 285 31.66 -19.84 0.87
CA GLY A 285 31.66 -20.29 2.26
C GLY A 285 30.31 -20.81 2.79
N ALA A 286 29.20 -20.48 2.13
CA ALA A 286 27.86 -20.91 2.54
C ALA A 286 27.51 -22.37 2.15
N ALA A 287 28.37 -23.04 1.37
CA ALA A 287 28.14 -24.42 0.90
C ALA A 287 28.80 -25.50 1.77
N ALA A 288 29.53 -25.14 2.85
CA ALA A 288 30.21 -26.11 3.70
C ALA A 288 29.96 -25.86 5.20
N GLY A 289 29.10 -26.70 5.79
CA GLY A 289 29.28 -27.17 7.18
C GLY A 289 28.53 -26.44 8.29
N THR A 290 27.32 -26.94 8.59
CA THR A 290 26.74 -26.95 9.94
C THR A 290 27.55 -27.82 10.90
N GLY A 291 27.91 -27.33 12.09
CA GLY A 291 28.38 -28.18 13.19
C GLY A 291 29.17 -27.49 14.32
N ALA A 292 28.43 -27.04 15.34
CA ALA A 292 28.76 -27.04 16.79
C ALA A 292 29.96 -26.23 17.37
N GLY A 293 29.64 -25.44 18.41
CA GLY A 293 30.40 -25.42 19.66
C GLY A 293 31.22 -24.16 19.99
N ALA A 294 30.75 -23.39 20.96
CA ALA A 294 31.45 -22.24 21.57
C ALA A 294 32.61 -22.65 22.50
N GLY A 295 33.64 -21.80 22.61
CA GLY A 295 34.65 -21.86 23.68
C GLY A 295 35.87 -20.97 23.41
N ALA A 296 36.10 -19.98 24.27
CA ALA A 296 37.16 -18.98 24.20
C ALA A 296 38.54 -19.50 24.68
N GLY A 297 39.62 -18.84 24.25
CA GLY A 297 40.96 -18.96 24.86
C GLY A 297 42.11 -18.57 23.93
N ALA A 298 43.00 -17.71 24.41
CA ALA A 298 44.09 -17.05 23.69
C ALA A 298 45.41 -17.87 23.65
N ASP A 299 46.36 -17.29 22.90
CA ASP A 299 47.84 -17.40 22.93
C ASP A 299 48.61 -18.32 21.97
N GLU A 300 49.41 -17.61 21.16
CA GLU A 300 50.84 -17.73 20.84
C GLU A 300 51.52 -19.02 20.33
N THR A 301 52.38 -18.75 19.33
CA THR A 301 53.71 -19.32 19.01
C THR A 301 53.91 -20.49 18.03
N ASP A 302 54.75 -20.15 17.04
CA ASP A 302 55.88 -20.86 16.42
C ASP A 302 55.74 -21.96 15.35
N LEU A 303 56.19 -21.55 14.15
CA LEU A 303 57.26 -22.10 13.31
C LEU A 303 57.45 -23.63 13.11
N ALA A 304 57.53 -23.94 11.80
CA ALA A 304 58.58 -24.73 11.12
C ALA A 304 58.32 -26.20 10.69
N ALA A 305 58.36 -26.34 9.35
CA ALA A 305 59.21 -27.25 8.56
C ALA A 305 58.85 -28.75 8.35
N ALA A 306 58.63 -29.05 7.05
CA ALA A 306 59.34 -30.04 6.22
C ALA A 306 59.03 -31.56 6.29
N GLY A 307 59.02 -32.17 5.09
CA GLY A 307 59.34 -33.58 4.81
C GLY A 307 58.13 -34.47 4.49
N ALA A 308 57.81 -34.78 3.23
CA ALA A 308 58.43 -35.76 2.31
C ALA A 308 57.81 -37.18 2.36
N ALA A 309 57.42 -37.67 1.17
CA ALA A 309 57.66 -39.02 0.61
C ALA A 309 56.66 -40.20 0.82
N THR A 310 56.19 -40.76 -0.32
CA THR A 310 56.13 -42.22 -0.69
C THR A 310 55.01 -43.08 -0.04
N ALA A 311 54.34 -44.12 -0.59
CA ALA A 311 54.32 -44.99 -1.79
C ALA A 311 52.91 -45.67 -1.86
N VAL A 312 52.32 -45.93 -3.05
CA VAL A 312 52.19 -47.22 -3.81
C VAL A 312 51.32 -48.36 -3.20
N LEU A 313 50.38 -48.86 -4.03
CA LEU A 313 49.38 -49.97 -3.91
C LEU A 313 49.96 -51.39 -3.69
N PRO A 314 49.12 -52.40 -3.31
CA PRO A 314 48.57 -53.43 -4.26
C PRO A 314 47.16 -53.97 -3.82
N ALA A 315 46.53 -55.07 -4.29
CA ALA A 315 46.08 -55.61 -5.59
C ALA A 315 45.01 -56.73 -5.33
N ILE A 316 43.89 -56.78 -6.11
CA ILE A 316 43.07 -57.91 -6.69
C ILE A 316 42.60 -59.10 -5.76
N GLU A 317 41.33 -59.58 -5.68
CA GLU A 317 40.52 -60.42 -6.64
C GLU A 317 39.07 -60.77 -6.09
N ASP A 318 38.06 -60.94 -6.97
CA ASP A 318 36.63 -61.39 -6.77
C ASP A 318 36.48 -62.95 -6.64
N PRO A 319 35.33 -63.68 -6.37
CA PRO A 319 33.88 -63.47 -6.72
C PRO A 319 32.84 -64.10 -5.67
N PRO A 320 31.58 -64.58 -5.95
CA PRO A 320 30.63 -64.49 -7.09
C PRO A 320 29.15 -64.09 -6.75
N LEU A 321 28.33 -64.09 -7.82
CA LEU A 321 26.96 -63.62 -8.10
C LEU A 321 25.77 -64.25 -7.32
N GLU A 322 24.66 -63.48 -7.19
CA GLU A 322 23.30 -63.84 -7.68
C GLU A 322 22.23 -62.74 -7.43
N GLY A 323 21.32 -62.51 -8.41
CA GLY A 323 19.99 -61.90 -8.20
C GLY A 323 19.71 -60.54 -8.88
N GLY A 324 18.80 -60.52 -9.85
CA GLY A 324 18.51 -59.40 -10.79
C GLY A 324 17.85 -58.15 -10.18
N THR A 325 17.90 -56.98 -10.84
CA THR A 325 17.16 -56.63 -12.05
C THR A 325 17.82 -55.40 -12.70
N ARG A 326 18.15 -55.43 -14.00
CA ARG A 326 18.87 -54.37 -14.75
C ARG A 326 17.97 -53.82 -15.85
N VAL A 327 17.79 -52.49 -15.85
CA VAL A 327 17.10 -51.73 -16.91
C VAL A 327 18.10 -51.41 -18.03
N MET A 328 17.62 -51.54 -19.27
CA MET A 328 18.37 -51.52 -20.53
C MET A 328 18.73 -50.08 -20.98
N PRO A 329 19.92 -49.84 -21.56
CA PRO A 329 20.31 -48.57 -22.17
C PRO A 329 19.86 -48.48 -23.64
N PRO A 330 19.67 -47.26 -24.21
CA PRO A 330 19.21 -47.09 -25.58
C PRO A 330 20.31 -47.37 -26.61
N GLU A 331 19.91 -48.08 -27.66
CA GLU A 331 20.70 -48.50 -28.81
C GLU A 331 20.98 -47.31 -29.74
N ARG A 332 22.22 -47.22 -30.24
CA ARG A 332 22.67 -46.22 -31.21
C ARG A 332 22.37 -46.71 -32.62
N GLU A 333 21.47 -46.04 -33.32
CA GLU A 333 21.32 -46.19 -34.77
C GLU A 333 22.39 -45.40 -35.56
N PRO A 334 22.71 -45.79 -36.81
CA PRO A 334 23.74 -45.16 -37.62
C PRO A 334 23.30 -43.78 -38.16
N TYR A 335 24.24 -42.83 -38.16
CA TYR A 335 24.08 -41.50 -38.78
C TYR A 335 23.77 -41.63 -40.29
N GLN A 336 22.53 -41.37 -40.71
CA GLN A 336 22.23 -40.96 -42.08
C GLN A 336 22.45 -39.44 -42.20
N GLN A 337 23.20 -39.01 -43.21
CA GLN A 337 23.36 -37.59 -43.53
C GLN A 337 21.98 -36.97 -43.86
N PRO A 338 21.64 -35.80 -43.29
CA PRO A 338 20.42 -35.10 -43.67
C PRO A 338 20.54 -34.60 -45.14
N PRO A 339 19.44 -34.59 -45.91
CA PRO A 339 19.44 -34.02 -47.26
C PRO A 339 19.75 -32.50 -47.21
N PRO A 340 20.36 -31.94 -48.26
CA PRO A 340 20.66 -30.51 -48.31
C PRO A 340 19.36 -29.68 -48.26
N PRO A 341 19.40 -28.46 -47.69
CA PRO A 341 18.23 -27.60 -47.60
C PRO A 341 17.72 -27.20 -49.00
N PRO A 342 16.40 -27.01 -49.18
CA PRO A 342 15.85 -26.51 -50.43
C PRO A 342 16.36 -25.09 -50.70
N SER A 343 16.72 -24.83 -51.96
CA SER A 343 17.15 -23.52 -52.45
C SER A 343 16.14 -22.41 -52.11
N PRO A 344 16.59 -21.20 -51.76
CA PRO A 344 15.67 -20.08 -51.55
C PRO A 344 14.89 -19.78 -52.84
N PRO A 345 13.60 -19.37 -52.74
CA PRO A 345 12.84 -18.97 -53.93
C PRO A 345 13.50 -17.78 -54.63
N PRO A 346 13.44 -17.71 -55.97
CA PRO A 346 14.04 -16.63 -56.73
C PRO A 346 13.41 -15.29 -56.34
N SER A 347 14.26 -14.28 -56.17
CA SER A 347 13.86 -12.89 -55.91
C SER A 347 12.81 -12.43 -56.92
N PRO A 348 11.73 -11.74 -56.49
CA PRO A 348 10.80 -11.14 -57.44
C PRO A 348 11.54 -10.14 -58.35
N PRO A 349 11.15 -10.03 -59.63
CA PRO A 349 11.82 -9.14 -60.57
C PRO A 349 11.74 -7.68 -60.07
N PRO A 350 12.76 -6.85 -60.38
CA PRO A 350 12.74 -5.45 -60.00
C PRO A 350 11.47 -4.80 -60.54
N ARG A 351 10.69 -4.17 -59.65
CA ARG A 351 9.59 -3.31 -60.06
C ARG A 351 10.13 -2.27 -61.04
N PRO A 352 9.43 -1.97 -62.15
CA PRO A 352 9.84 -0.90 -63.03
C PRO A 352 9.96 0.38 -62.20
N VAL A 353 11.11 1.04 -62.29
CA VAL A 353 11.28 2.39 -61.79
C VAL A 353 10.23 3.24 -62.50
N ALA A 354 9.16 3.61 -61.78
CA ALA A 354 8.23 4.60 -62.28
C ALA A 354 9.05 5.88 -62.50
N ARG A 355 9.06 6.36 -63.75
CA ARG A 355 9.60 7.67 -64.12
C ARG A 355 9.11 8.72 -63.11
N PRO A 356 9.91 9.73 -62.75
CA PRO A 356 9.40 10.85 -61.96
C PRO A 356 8.28 11.52 -62.76
N VAL A 357 7.03 11.27 -62.35
CA VAL A 357 5.89 12.06 -62.79
C VAL A 357 6.01 13.37 -62.02
N ALA A 358 6.13 14.47 -62.76
CA ALA A 358 6.12 15.81 -62.19
C ALA A 358 4.85 15.99 -61.32
N PRO A 359 4.94 16.60 -60.13
CA PRO A 359 3.76 16.87 -59.32
C PRO A 359 2.79 17.75 -60.12
N PRO A 360 1.47 17.50 -60.06
CA PRO A 360 0.50 18.38 -60.69
C PRO A 360 0.60 19.77 -60.04
N VAL A 361 0.66 20.79 -60.89
CA VAL A 361 0.62 22.20 -60.50
C VAL A 361 -0.64 22.43 -59.67
N GLN A 362 -0.48 22.68 -58.37
CA GLN A 362 -1.59 23.11 -57.52
C GLN A 362 -2.02 24.51 -58.00
N PRO A 363 -3.31 24.77 -58.27
CA PRO A 363 -3.78 26.13 -58.50
C PRO A 363 -3.56 26.97 -57.24
N PRO A 364 -3.27 28.29 -57.38
CA PRO A 364 -2.95 29.13 -56.24
C PRO A 364 -4.15 29.24 -55.30
N TYR A 365 -3.92 28.93 -54.02
CA TYR A 365 -4.90 29.15 -52.95
C TYR A 365 -5.28 30.65 -52.88
N PRO A 366 -6.56 31.01 -52.71
CA PRO A 366 -6.94 32.37 -52.39
C PRO A 366 -6.42 32.74 -50.98
N PRO A 367 -6.06 34.02 -50.74
CA PRO A 367 -5.54 34.44 -49.45
C PRO A 367 -6.59 34.22 -48.34
N PRO A 368 -6.16 33.85 -47.12
CA PRO A 368 -7.07 33.55 -46.03
C PRO A 368 -7.88 34.80 -45.66
N GLN A 369 -9.21 34.67 -45.74
CA GLN A 369 -10.12 35.67 -45.18
C GLN A 369 -9.90 35.76 -43.67
N GLN A 370 -9.52 36.95 -43.20
CA GLN A 370 -9.43 37.27 -41.78
C GLN A 370 -10.83 37.26 -41.18
N LEU A 371 -11.26 36.11 -40.66
CA LEU A 371 -12.34 36.06 -39.69
C LEU A 371 -11.88 36.81 -38.42
N PRO A 372 -12.71 37.69 -37.84
CA PRO A 372 -12.36 38.37 -36.60
C PRO A 372 -12.10 37.33 -35.52
N GLN A 373 -10.85 37.17 -35.09
CA GLN A 373 -10.53 36.38 -33.91
C GLN A 373 -11.06 37.11 -32.68
N GLN A 374 -12.33 36.89 -32.34
CA GLN A 374 -12.79 37.06 -30.98
C GLN A 374 -12.14 35.95 -30.14
N VAL A 375 -10.96 36.25 -29.60
CA VAL A 375 -10.37 35.46 -28.52
C VAL A 375 -11.36 35.53 -27.35
N PRO A 376 -11.99 34.42 -26.92
CA PRO A 376 -12.77 34.45 -25.70
C PRO A 376 -11.81 34.85 -24.59
N GLN A 377 -12.03 36.00 -23.95
CA GLN A 377 -11.31 36.37 -22.73
C GLN A 377 -11.55 35.26 -21.71
N ARG A 378 -10.62 34.32 -21.64
CA ARG A 378 -10.65 33.22 -20.70
C ARG A 378 -10.28 33.84 -19.36
N ASP A 379 -11.26 33.95 -18.47
CA ASP A 379 -11.06 34.42 -17.10
C ASP A 379 -9.84 33.70 -16.50
N PRO A 380 -8.75 34.42 -16.14
CA PRO A 380 -7.54 33.82 -15.57
C PRO A 380 -7.80 33.00 -14.30
N ARG A 381 -8.96 33.18 -13.66
CA ARG A 381 -9.40 32.39 -12.50
C ARG A 381 -9.88 30.99 -12.85
N ALA A 382 -10.24 30.72 -14.10
CA ALA A 382 -10.77 29.42 -14.55
C ALA A 382 -9.70 28.38 -14.93
N ALA A 383 -8.42 28.79 -14.94
CA ALA A 383 -7.27 27.94 -15.24
C ALA A 383 -6.67 27.23 -14.01
N TYR A 384 -7.09 27.62 -12.80
CA TYR A 384 -6.75 26.91 -11.58
C TYR A 384 -7.82 25.85 -11.28
N PRO A 385 -7.46 24.61 -10.90
CA PRO A 385 -8.40 23.83 -10.12
C PRO A 385 -8.77 24.69 -8.90
N PRO A 386 -10.05 24.71 -8.48
CA PRO A 386 -10.44 25.49 -7.31
C PRO A 386 -9.46 25.16 -6.16
N PRO A 387 -9.02 26.15 -5.36
CA PRO A 387 -8.25 25.86 -4.16
C PRO A 387 -8.96 24.72 -3.45
N TRP A 388 -8.20 23.67 -3.06
CA TRP A 388 -8.77 22.53 -2.35
C TRP A 388 -9.80 23.07 -1.38
N PRO A 389 -11.08 22.65 -1.48
CA PRO A 389 -12.12 23.22 -0.65
C PRO A 389 -11.57 23.18 0.77
N ALA A 390 -11.50 24.36 1.41
CA ALA A 390 -10.98 24.48 2.76
C ALA A 390 -11.53 23.29 3.55
N PRO A 391 -10.67 22.54 4.28
CA PRO A 391 -11.11 21.33 4.97
C PRO A 391 -12.42 21.70 5.66
N ALA A 392 -13.49 20.97 5.32
CA ALA A 392 -14.84 21.36 5.70
C ALA A 392 -14.80 21.79 7.16
N PRO A 393 -15.24 23.02 7.49
CA PRO A 393 -14.98 23.64 8.78
C PRO A 393 -15.26 22.59 9.85
N ARG A 394 -14.25 22.32 10.69
CA ARG A 394 -14.34 21.27 11.71
C ARG A 394 -15.65 21.50 12.45
N ARG A 395 -16.61 20.60 12.24
CA ARG A 395 -17.93 20.73 12.86
C ARG A 395 -17.71 20.93 14.35
N GLY A 396 -18.25 22.02 14.89
CA GLY A 396 -18.14 22.32 16.30
C GLY A 396 -18.58 21.12 17.15
N ALA A 397 -18.06 21.00 18.36
CA ALA A 397 -18.38 19.88 19.25
C ALA A 397 -19.90 19.65 19.37
N GLY A 398 -20.70 20.72 19.38
CA GLY A 398 -22.17 20.64 19.38
C GLY A 398 -22.79 20.04 18.12
N ALA A 399 -22.25 20.28 16.92
CA ALA A 399 -22.75 19.66 15.70
C ALA A 399 -22.41 18.17 15.64
N ARG A 400 -21.22 17.77 16.11
CA ARG A 400 -20.85 16.35 16.24
C ARG A 400 -21.73 15.61 17.24
N PHE A 401 -21.99 16.24 18.39
CA PHE A 401 -22.90 15.72 19.39
C PHE A 401 -24.31 15.52 18.80
N ARG A 402 -24.85 16.53 18.11
CA ARG A 402 -26.16 16.47 17.46
C ARG A 402 -26.26 15.37 16.40
N SER A 403 -25.27 15.24 15.52
CA SER A 403 -25.21 14.13 14.55
C SER A 403 -25.15 12.77 15.26
N GLY A 404 -24.37 12.65 16.33
CA GLY A 404 -24.28 11.43 17.14
C GLY A 404 -25.61 11.04 17.76
N VAL A 405 -26.36 12.01 18.30
CA VAL A 405 -27.70 11.77 18.87
C VAL A 405 -28.69 11.30 17.81
N LEU A 406 -28.71 11.90 16.61
CA LEU A 406 -29.61 11.45 15.54
C LEU A 406 -29.28 10.03 15.06
N VAL A 407 -28.00 9.67 14.96
CA VAL A 407 -27.58 8.30 14.63
C VAL A 407 -28.02 7.31 15.71
N LEU A 408 -27.88 7.68 16.98
CA LEU A 408 -28.30 6.85 18.10
C LEU A 408 -29.82 6.64 18.07
N LEU A 409 -30.61 7.70 17.84
CA LEU A 409 -32.06 7.61 17.72
C LEU A 409 -32.50 6.79 16.51
N LEU A 410 -31.79 6.90 15.37
CA LEU A 410 -32.03 6.05 14.21
C LEU A 410 -31.77 4.57 14.55
N GLY A 411 -30.71 4.28 15.29
CA GLY A 411 -30.44 2.95 15.85
C GLY A 411 -31.55 2.46 16.77
N SER A 412 -32.06 3.33 17.65
CA SER A 412 -33.19 3.03 18.54
C SER A 412 -34.47 2.71 17.77
N CYS A 413 -34.76 3.41 16.66
CA CYS A 413 -35.88 3.06 15.79
C CYS A 413 -35.73 1.66 15.18
N VAL A 414 -34.52 1.29 14.74
CA VAL A 414 -34.23 -0.06 14.22
C VAL A 414 -34.39 -1.11 15.32
N THR A 415 -33.95 -0.81 16.54
CA THR A 415 -34.14 -1.70 17.70
C THR A 415 -35.63 -1.92 18.00
N ALA A 416 -36.41 -0.84 18.07
CA ALA A 416 -37.83 -0.91 18.36
C ALA A 416 -38.63 -1.61 17.25
N ALA A 417 -38.28 -1.39 15.97
CA ALA A 417 -38.83 -2.14 14.85
C ALA A 417 -38.49 -3.64 14.93
N GLY A 418 -37.26 -3.97 15.35
CA GLY A 418 -36.81 -5.35 15.56
C GLY A 418 -37.55 -6.07 16.68
N MET A 419 -38.04 -5.34 17.69
CA MET A 419 -38.92 -5.89 18.73
C MET A 419 -40.30 -6.25 18.18
N LEU A 420 -40.86 -5.40 17.30
CA LEU A 420 -42.21 -5.59 16.75
C LEU A 420 -42.25 -6.64 15.63
N ALA A 421 -41.27 -6.62 14.72
CA ALA A 421 -41.22 -7.49 13.56
C ALA A 421 -39.77 -7.88 13.23
N PRO A 422 -39.21 -8.92 13.89
CA PRO A 422 -37.79 -9.26 13.81
C PRO A 422 -37.33 -9.59 12.38
N TRP A 423 -38.07 -10.47 11.68
CA TRP A 423 -37.70 -10.93 10.34
C TRP A 423 -37.79 -9.82 9.28
N VAL A 424 -38.86 -9.05 9.32
CA VAL A 424 -39.06 -7.90 8.41
C VAL A 424 -37.96 -6.88 8.63
N THR A 425 -37.66 -6.55 9.88
CA THR A 425 -36.61 -5.59 10.23
C THR A 425 -35.24 -6.07 9.77
N ALA A 426 -34.89 -7.34 10.01
CA ALA A 426 -33.63 -7.92 9.56
C ALA A 426 -33.48 -7.87 8.02
N GLY A 427 -34.54 -8.21 7.28
CA GLY A 427 -34.56 -8.15 5.82
C GLY A 427 -34.40 -6.71 5.29
N VAL A 428 -35.16 -5.76 5.84
CA VAL A 428 -35.07 -4.34 5.47
C VAL A 428 -33.68 -3.78 5.75
N VAL A 429 -33.12 -4.08 6.92
CA VAL A 429 -31.77 -3.64 7.31
C VAL A 429 -30.71 -4.25 6.38
N ALA A 430 -30.81 -5.54 6.03
CA ALA A 430 -29.88 -6.17 5.11
C ALA A 430 -29.90 -5.53 3.71
N VAL A 431 -31.10 -5.25 3.17
CA VAL A 431 -31.27 -4.54 1.89
C VAL A 431 -30.69 -3.14 1.98
N LEU A 432 -31.00 -2.39 3.04
CA LEU A 432 -30.51 -1.03 3.24
C LEU A 432 -28.98 -0.98 3.32
N VAL A 433 -28.36 -1.90 4.06
CA VAL A 433 -26.89 -2.05 4.15
C VAL A 433 -26.30 -2.27 2.76
N CYS A 434 -26.89 -3.16 1.96
CA CYS A 434 -26.43 -3.49 0.62
C CYS A 434 -26.50 -2.29 -0.33
N VAL A 435 -27.63 -1.56 -0.30
CA VAL A 435 -27.86 -0.35 -1.11
C VAL A 435 -26.91 0.78 -0.72
N LEU A 436 -26.76 1.06 0.58
CA LEU A 436 -25.86 2.11 1.06
C LEU A 436 -24.40 1.81 0.70
N ARG A 437 -23.96 0.55 0.81
CA ARG A 437 -22.61 0.14 0.39
C ARG A 437 -22.41 0.22 -1.12
N ALA A 438 -23.41 -0.15 -1.93
CA ALA A 438 -23.35 0.00 -3.38
C ALA A 438 -23.22 1.48 -3.79
N ALA A 439 -24.02 2.35 -3.16
CA ALA A 439 -23.95 3.80 -3.37
C ALA A 439 -22.56 4.37 -2.99
N SER A 440 -21.99 3.91 -1.88
CA SER A 440 -20.63 4.28 -1.46
C SER A 440 -19.56 3.86 -2.47
N LEU A 441 -19.62 2.63 -2.99
CA LEU A 441 -18.71 2.11 -4.02
C LEU A 441 -18.82 2.92 -5.32
N GLY A 442 -20.04 3.20 -5.77
CA GLY A 442 -20.30 4.05 -6.94
C GLY A 442 -19.79 5.48 -6.76
N ALA A 443 -19.93 6.06 -5.56
CA ALA A 443 -19.41 7.39 -5.25
C ALA A 443 -17.88 7.44 -5.27
N SER A 444 -17.20 6.41 -4.73
CA SER A 444 -15.72 6.35 -4.74
C SER A 444 -15.14 6.29 -6.16
N THR A 445 -15.74 5.51 -7.05
CA THR A 445 -15.26 5.38 -8.44
C THR A 445 -15.51 6.64 -9.26
N ARG A 446 -16.64 7.34 -9.02
CA ARG A 446 -16.89 8.67 -9.60
C ARG A 446 -15.87 9.70 -9.14
N ARG A 447 -15.51 9.67 -7.84
CA ARG A 447 -14.52 10.58 -7.27
C ARG A 447 -13.13 10.36 -7.87
N GLU A 448 -12.70 9.11 -8.00
CA GLU A 448 -11.42 8.77 -8.64
C GLU A 448 -11.35 9.24 -10.10
N ARG A 449 -12.44 9.10 -10.87
CA ARG A 449 -12.51 9.59 -12.25
C ARG A 449 -12.44 11.11 -12.34
N ARG A 450 -13.03 11.83 -11.39
CA ARG A 450 -12.97 13.30 -11.30
C ARG A 450 -11.59 13.78 -10.89
N GLU A 451 -10.91 13.09 -9.98
CA GLU A 451 -9.54 13.40 -9.57
C GLU A 451 -8.55 13.20 -10.73
N ARG A 452 -8.77 12.19 -11.59
CA ARG A 452 -7.94 11.96 -12.79
C ARG A 452 -8.21 12.93 -13.95
N ARG A 453 -9.43 13.46 -14.09
CA ARG A 453 -9.86 14.26 -15.27
C ARG A 453 -10.07 15.75 -14.99
N GLY A 454 -10.08 16.18 -13.73
CA GLY A 454 -10.19 17.59 -13.33
C GLY A 454 -11.56 18.26 -13.54
N ARG A 455 -12.51 17.68 -14.30
CA ARG A 455 -13.89 18.17 -14.46
C ARG A 455 -14.90 17.01 -14.53
N ALA A 456 -16.13 17.29 -14.06
CA ALA A 456 -17.26 16.37 -14.19
C ALA A 456 -17.69 16.28 -15.66
N HIS A 457 -17.82 15.06 -16.19
CA HIS A 457 -18.24 14.83 -17.57
C HIS A 457 -19.70 14.37 -17.60
N TRP A 458 -20.47 14.77 -18.61
CA TRP A 458 -21.89 14.41 -18.73
C TRP A 458 -22.12 12.88 -18.74
N SER A 459 -21.12 12.11 -19.17
CA SER A 459 -21.15 10.64 -19.16
C SER A 459 -21.06 10.02 -17.75
N ASP A 460 -20.70 10.78 -16.72
CA ASP A 460 -20.52 10.26 -15.35
C ASP A 460 -21.86 9.79 -14.73
N GLY A 461 -22.96 10.41 -15.12
CA GLY A 461 -24.31 10.00 -14.71
C GLY A 461 -24.70 8.65 -15.33
N PRO A 462 -24.77 8.54 -16.67
CA PRO A 462 -25.13 7.30 -17.37
C PRO A 462 -24.23 6.11 -17.02
N LEU A 463 -22.90 6.31 -16.97
CA LEU A 463 -21.96 5.23 -16.65
C LEU A 463 -22.14 4.67 -15.24
N ALA A 464 -22.59 5.51 -14.31
CA ALA A 464 -22.79 5.08 -12.94
C ALA A 464 -24.17 4.46 -12.70
N VAL A 465 -25.15 4.76 -13.54
CA VAL A 465 -26.41 4.00 -13.61
C VAL A 465 -26.15 2.63 -14.24
N LEU A 466 -25.40 2.57 -15.33
CA LEU A 466 -25.00 1.31 -15.99
C LEU A 466 -24.10 0.43 -15.13
N GLY A 467 -23.23 1.03 -14.30
CA GLY A 467 -22.38 0.31 -13.34
C GLY A 467 -23.09 -0.09 -12.04
N PHE A 468 -24.31 0.41 -11.78
CA PHE A 468 -25.02 0.16 -10.53
C PHE A 468 -25.27 -1.33 -10.23
N PRO A 469 -25.68 -2.18 -11.20
CA PRO A 469 -25.84 -3.62 -10.97
C PRO A 469 -24.53 -4.31 -10.55
N TRP A 470 -23.40 -3.88 -11.13
CA TRP A 470 -22.09 -4.40 -10.78
C TRP A 470 -21.67 -4.00 -9.35
N PHE A 471 -21.94 -2.75 -8.95
CA PHE A 471 -21.68 -2.30 -7.58
C PHE A 471 -22.57 -2.99 -6.54
N LEU A 472 -23.81 -3.34 -6.91
CA LEU A 472 -24.71 -4.15 -6.09
C LEU A 472 -24.18 -5.57 -5.88
N LEU A 473 -23.66 -6.20 -6.94
CA LEU A 473 -23.06 -7.54 -6.84
C LEU A 473 -21.82 -7.54 -5.92
N LEU A 474 -20.96 -6.53 -6.07
CA LEU A 474 -19.77 -6.34 -5.22
C LEU A 474 -20.13 -5.98 -3.77
N SER A 475 -21.17 -5.17 -3.55
CA SER A 475 -21.61 -4.82 -2.20
C SER A 475 -22.27 -5.99 -1.49
N PHE A 476 -22.91 -6.91 -2.22
CA PHE A 476 -23.55 -8.09 -1.66
C PHE A 476 -22.57 -8.96 -0.87
N LEU A 477 -21.43 -9.34 -1.45
CA LEU A 477 -20.45 -10.21 -0.80
C LEU A 477 -19.92 -9.62 0.51
N GLY A 478 -19.59 -8.32 0.50
CA GLY A 478 -19.14 -7.62 1.69
C GLY A 478 -20.24 -7.40 2.72
N SER A 479 -21.50 -7.24 2.28
CA SER A 479 -22.66 -7.04 3.16
C SER A 479 -23.07 -8.33 3.85
N VAL A 480 -22.97 -9.47 3.17
CA VAL A 480 -23.22 -10.80 3.74
C VAL A 480 -22.31 -11.04 4.94
N ALA A 481 -20.99 -10.80 4.81
CA ALA A 481 -20.06 -10.98 5.92
C ALA A 481 -20.39 -10.08 7.14
N LEU A 482 -20.73 -8.81 6.90
CA LEU A 482 -21.09 -7.85 7.97
C LEU A 482 -22.42 -8.23 8.64
N VAL A 483 -23.42 -8.63 7.85
CA VAL A 483 -24.74 -9.04 8.35
C VAL A 483 -24.62 -10.35 9.14
N LEU A 484 -23.90 -11.35 8.64
CA LEU A 484 -23.67 -12.61 9.35
C LEU A 484 -22.98 -12.38 10.69
N TRP A 485 -21.95 -11.52 10.72
CA TRP A 485 -21.26 -11.16 11.95
C TRP A 485 -22.20 -10.48 12.96
N GLY A 486 -23.01 -9.51 12.49
CA GLY A 486 -23.98 -8.82 13.33
C GLY A 486 -25.09 -9.75 13.85
N VAL A 487 -25.60 -10.64 13.01
CA VAL A 487 -26.62 -11.63 13.38
C VAL A 487 -26.07 -12.61 14.41
N LEU A 488 -24.82 -13.08 14.27
CA LEU A 488 -24.18 -13.96 15.25
C LEU A 488 -24.12 -13.32 16.64
N LEU A 489 -23.71 -12.05 16.73
CA LEU A 489 -23.68 -11.31 17.99
C LEU A 489 -25.08 -11.05 18.55
N ALA A 490 -26.03 -10.70 17.70
CA ALA A 490 -27.42 -10.47 18.09
C ALA A 490 -28.07 -11.74 18.66
N LEU A 491 -27.86 -12.89 18.01
CA LEU A 491 -28.32 -14.19 18.48
C LEU A 491 -27.65 -14.55 19.82
N SER A 492 -26.34 -14.32 19.95
CA SER A 492 -25.62 -14.58 21.20
C SER A 492 -26.17 -13.75 22.36
N ALA A 493 -26.45 -12.46 22.13
CA ALA A 493 -27.03 -11.57 23.13
C ALA A 493 -28.48 -11.94 23.48
N GLY A 494 -29.30 -12.31 22.49
CA GLY A 494 -30.66 -12.77 22.70
C GLY A 494 -30.72 -14.08 23.49
N LEU A 495 -29.86 -15.05 23.15
CA LEU A 495 -29.74 -16.33 23.88
C LEU A 495 -29.25 -16.14 25.32
N LEU A 496 -28.30 -15.22 25.54
CA LEU A 496 -27.86 -14.88 26.90
C LEU A 496 -28.99 -14.23 27.71
N ALA A 497 -29.76 -13.33 27.11
CA ALA A 497 -30.92 -12.71 27.75
C ALA A 497 -32.00 -13.75 28.13
N LEU A 498 -32.25 -14.71 27.25
CA LEU A 498 -33.15 -15.85 27.52
C LEU A 498 -32.61 -16.72 28.67
N ALA A 499 -31.31 -17.01 28.69
CA ALA A 499 -30.68 -17.79 29.77
C ALA A 499 -30.76 -17.09 31.14
N LEU A 500 -30.83 -15.75 31.15
CA LEU A 500 -31.04 -14.94 32.34
C LEU A 500 -32.52 -14.81 32.76
N GLY A 501 -33.45 -15.46 32.04
CA GLY A 501 -34.88 -15.44 32.35
C GLY A 501 -35.57 -14.12 32.01
N LEU A 502 -35.01 -13.31 31.10
CA LEU A 502 -35.62 -12.04 30.67
C LEU A 502 -36.82 -12.30 29.74
N THR A 503 -37.76 -11.34 29.68
CA THR A 503 -38.92 -11.45 28.81
C THR A 503 -38.52 -11.47 27.33
N THR A 504 -39.34 -12.10 26.48
CA THR A 504 -39.10 -12.20 25.03
C THR A 504 -38.90 -10.82 24.39
N THR A 505 -39.67 -9.81 24.82
CA THR A 505 -39.56 -8.42 24.35
C THR A 505 -38.19 -7.82 24.67
N VAL A 506 -37.65 -8.08 25.86
CA VAL A 506 -36.31 -7.63 26.28
C VAL A 506 -35.21 -8.38 25.51
N CYS A 507 -35.38 -9.68 25.26
CA CYS A 507 -34.44 -10.48 24.48
C CYS A 507 -34.32 -9.96 23.04
N LEU A 508 -35.46 -9.64 22.40
CA LEU A 508 -35.49 -9.07 21.06
C LEU A 508 -34.92 -7.64 21.02
N ALA A 509 -35.20 -6.83 22.05
CA ALA A 509 -34.63 -5.49 22.17
C ALA A 509 -33.09 -5.55 22.27
N LEU A 510 -32.56 -6.44 23.11
CA LEU A 510 -31.11 -6.62 23.26
C LEU A 510 -30.48 -7.16 21.97
N GLY A 511 -31.08 -8.17 21.34
CA GLY A 511 -30.60 -8.72 20.07
C GLY A 511 -30.59 -7.67 18.95
N ALA A 512 -31.68 -6.93 18.77
CA ALA A 512 -31.79 -5.89 17.74
C ALA A 512 -30.88 -4.69 18.04
N GLY A 513 -30.69 -4.32 19.31
CA GLY A 513 -29.75 -3.28 19.73
C GLY A 513 -28.30 -3.68 19.44
N VAL A 514 -27.92 -4.91 19.79
CA VAL A 514 -26.59 -5.47 19.48
C VAL A 514 -26.37 -5.56 17.98
N LEU A 515 -27.39 -5.96 17.20
CA LEU A 515 -27.32 -5.96 15.73
C LEU A 515 -27.04 -4.55 15.19
N ALA A 516 -27.76 -3.53 15.66
CA ALA A 516 -27.58 -2.15 15.22
C ALA A 516 -26.17 -1.63 15.53
N VAL A 517 -25.67 -1.88 16.75
CA VAL A 517 -24.31 -1.52 17.16
C VAL A 517 -23.28 -2.28 16.33
N ALA A 518 -23.49 -3.58 16.12
CA ALA A 518 -22.61 -4.43 15.35
C ALA A 518 -22.53 -3.97 13.88
N LEU A 519 -23.65 -3.67 13.23
CA LEU A 519 -23.62 -3.14 11.87
C LEU A 519 -22.90 -1.78 11.79
N TRP A 520 -22.92 -1.00 12.87
CA TRP A 520 -22.23 0.29 12.96
C TRP A 520 -20.72 0.18 13.23
N THR A 521 -20.29 -0.76 14.07
CA THR A 521 -18.88 -0.93 14.49
C THR A 521 -18.13 -2.05 13.77
N GLY A 522 -18.86 -2.93 13.08
CA GLY A 522 -18.34 -4.17 12.49
C GLY A 522 -17.46 -3.99 11.25
N PRO A 523 -16.90 -5.10 10.75
CA PRO A 523 -15.93 -5.09 9.67
C PRO A 523 -16.51 -4.51 8.38
N GLY A 524 -15.92 -3.42 7.88
CA GLY A 524 -16.37 -2.75 6.66
C GLY A 524 -17.55 -1.77 6.85
N SER A 525 -17.95 -1.46 8.10
CA SER A 525 -19.02 -0.50 8.41
C SER A 525 -18.74 0.94 7.96
N SER A 526 -17.47 1.28 7.68
CA SER A 526 -17.07 2.60 7.18
C SER A 526 -17.80 3.00 5.89
N ARG A 527 -18.12 2.00 5.04
CA ARG A 527 -18.89 2.21 3.80
C ARG A 527 -20.39 2.45 4.04
N LEU A 528 -20.88 2.16 5.24
CA LEU A 528 -22.25 2.44 5.68
C LEU A 528 -22.34 3.79 6.40
N ARG A 529 -21.37 4.10 7.27
CA ARG A 529 -21.32 5.36 8.04
C ARG A 529 -21.24 6.59 7.14
N GLY A 530 -20.46 6.55 6.07
CA GLY A 530 -20.30 7.69 5.14
C GLY A 530 -21.63 8.19 4.55
N PRO A 531 -22.39 7.33 3.86
CA PRO A 531 -23.72 7.68 3.33
C PRO A 531 -24.72 8.13 4.42
N VAL A 532 -24.71 7.49 5.59
CA VAL A 532 -25.62 7.86 6.69
C VAL A 532 -25.30 9.28 7.19
N HIS A 533 -24.03 9.60 7.43
CA HIS A 533 -23.63 10.94 7.83
C HIS A 533 -23.93 12.00 6.76
N ALA A 534 -23.85 11.64 5.47
CA ALA A 534 -24.23 12.55 4.39
C ALA A 534 -25.71 13.00 4.44
N VAL A 535 -26.60 12.20 5.04
CA VAL A 535 -28.02 12.52 5.24
C VAL A 535 -28.27 13.15 6.61
N VAL A 536 -27.62 12.65 7.66
CA VAL A 536 -27.81 13.11 9.04
C VAL A 536 -27.24 14.50 9.25
N ASP A 537 -26.06 14.78 8.70
CA ASP A 537 -25.35 16.00 9.02
C ASP A 537 -26.04 17.29 8.55
N PRO A 538 -26.63 17.37 7.34
CA PRO A 538 -27.41 18.54 6.92
C PRO A 538 -28.62 18.81 7.84
N VAL A 539 -29.18 17.76 8.44
CA VAL A 539 -30.31 17.85 9.38
C VAL A 539 -29.82 18.25 10.77
N ALA A 540 -28.63 17.79 11.16
CA ALA A 540 -28.02 18.09 12.45
C ALA A 540 -27.50 19.52 12.57
N ASP A 541 -27.21 20.19 11.45
CA ASP A 541 -26.64 21.54 11.46
C ASP A 541 -27.62 22.61 11.99
N PRO A 542 -28.88 22.74 11.49
CA PRO A 542 -29.85 23.68 12.04
C PRO A 542 -30.47 23.15 13.34
N ALA A 543 -30.41 23.92 14.43
CA ALA A 543 -30.90 23.47 15.74
C ALA A 543 -32.41 23.13 15.75
N LEU A 544 -33.22 23.90 15.01
CA LEU A 544 -34.66 23.64 14.89
C LEU A 544 -34.94 22.34 14.14
N LEU A 545 -34.28 22.09 13.00
CA LEU A 545 -34.45 20.83 12.27
C LEU A 545 -33.96 19.64 13.10
N TRP A 546 -32.82 19.79 13.77
CA TRP A 546 -32.31 18.75 14.67
C TRP A 546 -33.32 18.42 15.77
N LEU A 547 -33.91 19.42 16.44
CA LEU A 547 -34.92 19.21 17.48
C LEU A 547 -36.16 18.50 16.94
N VAL A 548 -36.69 18.93 15.79
CA VAL A 548 -37.87 18.31 15.17
C VAL A 548 -37.60 16.85 14.79
N PHE A 549 -36.47 16.57 14.15
CA PHE A 549 -36.11 15.21 13.75
C PHE A 549 -35.75 14.32 14.94
N ALA A 550 -35.06 14.85 15.95
CA ALA A 550 -34.77 14.11 17.17
C ALA A 550 -36.07 13.75 17.92
N ALA A 551 -37.00 14.69 18.05
CA ALA A 551 -38.31 14.44 18.65
C ALA A 551 -39.13 13.42 17.85
N LEU A 552 -39.13 13.52 16.52
CA LEU A 552 -39.83 12.58 15.65
C LEU A 552 -39.25 11.17 15.76
N LEU A 553 -37.92 11.01 15.72
CA LEU A 553 -37.27 9.71 15.86
C LEU A 553 -37.48 9.13 17.26
N ALA A 554 -37.37 9.94 18.32
CA ALA A 554 -37.64 9.50 19.68
C ALA A 554 -39.10 9.06 19.87
N ALA A 555 -40.07 9.83 19.33
CA ALA A 555 -41.48 9.48 19.36
C ALA A 555 -41.76 8.20 18.55
N THR A 556 -41.10 8.02 17.41
CA THR A 556 -41.21 6.81 16.58
C THR A 556 -40.65 5.60 17.31
N ALA A 557 -39.43 5.69 17.87
CA ALA A 557 -38.81 4.60 18.62
C ALA A 557 -39.63 4.24 19.88
N GLY A 558 -40.07 5.24 20.64
CA GLY A 558 -40.89 5.03 21.83
C GLY A 558 -42.27 4.45 21.50
N GLY A 559 -42.95 5.01 20.50
CA GLY A 559 -44.27 4.53 20.07
C GLY A 559 -44.23 3.11 19.51
N THR A 560 -43.19 2.75 18.75
CA THR A 560 -43.01 1.39 18.24
C THR A 560 -42.63 0.40 19.33
N ALA A 561 -41.80 0.79 20.30
CA ALA A 561 -41.48 -0.05 21.46
C ALA A 561 -42.71 -0.31 22.35
N LEU A 562 -43.53 0.72 22.60
CA LEU A 562 -44.81 0.58 23.32
C LEU A 562 -45.82 -0.27 22.55
N ALA A 563 -45.89 -0.12 21.23
CA ALA A 563 -46.72 -0.97 20.39
C ALA A 563 -46.26 -2.44 20.41
N ALA A 564 -44.95 -2.69 20.40
CA ALA A 564 -44.39 -4.04 20.50
C ALA A 564 -44.71 -4.70 21.85
N ASP A 565 -44.71 -3.91 22.94
CA ASP A 565 -45.09 -4.39 24.27
C ASP A 565 -46.60 -4.67 24.35
N ALA A 566 -47.44 -3.81 23.77
CA ALA A 566 -48.90 -3.94 23.83
C ALA A 566 -49.50 -4.97 22.87
N GLN A 567 -48.96 -5.10 21.65
CA GLN A 567 -49.49 -5.97 20.58
C GLN A 567 -48.77 -7.31 20.50
N GLY A 568 -47.62 -7.44 21.17
CA GLY A 568 -46.73 -8.58 21.04
C GLY A 568 -45.90 -8.57 19.75
N VAL A 569 -45.13 -9.64 19.55
CA VAL A 569 -44.15 -9.76 18.47
C VAL A 569 -44.80 -10.41 17.24
N SER A 570 -44.65 -9.79 16.08
CA SER A 570 -45.03 -10.36 14.79
C SER A 570 -43.89 -11.18 14.20
N TRP A 571 -44.15 -12.48 13.97
CA TRP A 571 -43.19 -13.42 13.38
C TRP A 571 -43.34 -13.58 11.86
N ALA A 572 -44.19 -12.79 11.21
CA ALA A 572 -44.41 -12.88 9.76
C ALA A 572 -43.08 -12.72 8.96
N PRO A 573 -42.82 -13.56 7.94
CA PRO A 573 -43.71 -14.54 7.30
C PRO A 573 -43.73 -15.94 7.92
N ALA A 574 -43.00 -16.21 9.01
CA ALA A 574 -43.11 -17.48 9.72
C ALA A 574 -44.48 -17.53 10.43
N GLN A 575 -45.28 -18.56 10.14
CA GLN A 575 -46.69 -18.61 10.56
C GLN A 575 -46.88 -18.96 12.05
N ASP A 576 -45.81 -19.34 12.76
CA ASP A 576 -45.83 -19.62 14.20
C ASP A 576 -44.64 -18.93 14.90
N ALA A 577 -44.84 -18.48 16.14
CA ALA A 577 -43.72 -18.14 17.02
C ALA A 577 -42.79 -19.37 17.13
N PRO A 578 -41.46 -19.20 17.20
CA PRO A 578 -40.60 -20.32 17.55
C PRO A 578 -41.15 -20.93 18.83
N ALA A 579 -41.48 -22.23 18.80
CA ALA A 579 -42.05 -22.95 19.93
C ALA A 579 -41.29 -22.52 21.18
N THR A 580 -42.01 -22.07 22.22
CA THR A 580 -41.39 -21.72 23.50
C THR A 580 -40.36 -22.81 23.81
N PRO A 581 -39.07 -22.48 23.96
CA PRO A 581 -38.10 -23.50 24.32
C PRO A 581 -38.66 -24.20 25.56
N PRO A 582 -38.59 -25.54 25.61
CA PRO A 582 -39.12 -26.26 26.75
C PRO A 582 -38.45 -25.69 28.01
N ALA A 583 -39.15 -25.76 29.16
CA ALA A 583 -38.67 -25.20 30.42
C ALA A 583 -37.17 -25.45 30.59
N PRO A 584 -36.37 -24.50 31.11
CA PRO A 584 -34.91 -24.59 31.13
C PRO A 584 -34.37 -25.96 31.57
N ASP A 585 -35.07 -26.62 32.48
CA ASP A 585 -34.80 -27.98 32.96
C ASP A 585 -34.76 -29.02 31.82
N ALA A 586 -35.69 -28.98 30.88
CA ALA A 586 -35.76 -29.88 29.73
C ALA A 586 -34.66 -29.63 28.69
N LEU A 587 -34.18 -28.39 28.56
CA LEU A 587 -33.10 -28.03 27.63
C LEU A 587 -31.73 -28.49 28.18
N TRP A 588 -31.58 -28.49 29.52
CA TRP A 588 -30.42 -29.07 30.19
C TRP A 588 -30.45 -30.61 30.19
N ASP A 589 -31.64 -31.22 30.25
CA ASP A 589 -31.79 -32.68 30.13
C ASP A 589 -31.45 -33.16 28.70
N ASP A 590 -31.88 -32.47 27.64
CA ASP A 590 -31.50 -32.80 26.26
C ASP A 590 -29.98 -32.65 26.01
N VAL A 591 -29.35 -31.62 26.59
CA VAL A 591 -27.89 -31.43 26.50
C VAL A 591 -27.14 -32.49 27.31
N ARG A 592 -27.66 -32.86 28.48
CA ARG A 592 -27.11 -33.92 29.33
C ARG A 592 -27.21 -35.27 28.63
N ASP A 593 -28.34 -35.57 27.98
CA ASP A 593 -28.57 -36.80 27.23
C ASP A 593 -27.71 -36.85 25.95
N ALA A 594 -27.52 -35.74 25.25
CA ALA A 594 -26.61 -35.65 24.11
C ALA A 594 -25.13 -35.84 24.51
N VAL A 595 -24.73 -35.37 25.69
CA VAL A 595 -23.38 -35.57 26.25
C VAL A 595 -23.20 -37.00 26.77
N LEU A 596 -24.25 -37.62 27.30
CA LEU A 596 -24.24 -39.03 27.73
C LEU A 596 -24.29 -40.00 26.55
N PHE A 597 -24.88 -39.63 25.42
CA PHE A 597 -24.83 -40.42 24.17
C PHE A 597 -23.42 -40.52 23.57
N TRP A 598 -22.52 -39.58 23.92
CA TRP A 598 -21.11 -39.58 23.50
C TRP A 598 -20.14 -40.21 24.52
N ARG A 599 -20.64 -40.76 25.62
CA ARG A 599 -19.91 -41.63 26.55
C ARG A 599 -20.36 -43.07 26.36
#